data_AF-A0A7U9NGN3-F1
#
_entry.id   AF-A0A7U9NGN3-F1
#
_cell.length_a   1.000
_cell.length_b   1.000
_cell.length_c   1.000
_cell.angle_alpha   90.00
_cell.angle_beta   90.00
_cell.angle_gamma   90.00
#
_symmetry.space_group_name_H-M   'P 1'
#
loop_
_entity.id
_entity.type
_entity.pdbx_description
1 polymer ?
#
loop_
_entity_poly.entity_id
_entity_poly.type
_entity_poly.pdbx_seq_one_letter_code
_entity_poly.pdbx_strand_id
1 'polypeptide(L)'
;MKKLHGVTVAMVTPMDSRGAFLKEAMEQLTEALIARGADCLYPCGTTGEMSRLNFKERKEIASVVVKTAKKRVPVYIHAGADTPKETIELALYARQIGADGVGVVPPVFLHMSSREMQNYYLEVAGALPEGFPLYLYNIPQCSGNDLLYKDVKTIYENAENVAGIKYSYLDLNRTLEYLQVGEDFSVLHGCDKVFASLLVLGCGGTVSGVAGLFLICF
;
A
#
# COMPACT_ATOMS: atom_id res chain seq x y z
N MET A 1 6.33 -10.37 -11.04
CA MET A 1 5.44 -9.21 -10.80
C MET A 1 6.29 -7.95 -10.60
N LYS A 2 5.84 -6.76 -11.03
CA LYS A 2 6.48 -5.51 -10.54
C LYS A 2 6.30 -5.46 -9.02
N LYS A 3 7.32 -5.07 -8.25
CA LYS A 3 7.29 -4.99 -6.79
C LYS A 3 7.50 -3.52 -6.37
N LEU A 4 6.97 -3.15 -5.22
CA LEU A 4 7.37 -1.91 -4.56
C LEU A 4 8.86 -2.00 -4.20
N HIS A 5 9.58 -0.89 -4.32
CA HIS A 5 11.01 -0.81 -4.04
C HIS A 5 11.42 0.61 -3.70
N GLY A 6 12.63 0.77 -3.15
CA GLY A 6 13.26 2.06 -2.89
C GLY A 6 12.41 2.95 -1.99
N VAL A 7 12.27 4.22 -2.37
CA VAL A 7 11.40 5.19 -1.70
C VAL A 7 10.05 5.24 -2.42
N THR A 8 9.10 4.46 -1.90
CA THR A 8 7.70 4.54 -2.29
C THR A 8 7.02 5.68 -1.53
N VAL A 9 6.46 6.67 -2.23
CA VAL A 9 5.81 7.81 -1.58
C VAL A 9 4.37 7.50 -1.21
N ALA A 10 4.06 7.48 0.08
CA ALA A 10 2.69 7.50 0.59
C ALA A 10 2.10 8.90 0.37
N MET A 11 1.27 9.05 -0.66
CA MET A 11 0.84 10.37 -1.12
C MET A 11 -0.24 10.95 -0.21
N VAL A 12 -0.14 12.25 0.07
CA VAL A 12 -1.26 13.05 0.61
C VAL A 12 -2.32 13.28 -0.47
N THR A 13 -3.53 13.62 -0.06
CA THR A 13 -4.64 13.96 -0.97
C THR A 13 -4.91 15.46 -0.90
N PRO A 14 -4.57 16.26 -1.95
CA PRO A 14 -4.90 17.68 -1.98
C PRO A 14 -6.41 17.91 -1.95
N MET A 15 -6.87 18.76 -1.03
CA MET A 15 -8.27 19.13 -0.86
C MET A 15 -8.43 20.65 -0.73
N ASP A 16 -9.60 21.17 -1.11
CA ASP A 16 -9.98 22.56 -0.86
C ASP A 16 -10.36 22.77 0.63
N SER A 17 -10.62 24.02 1.02
CA SER A 17 -11.01 24.36 2.40
C SER A 17 -12.35 23.75 2.85
N ARG A 18 -13.11 23.16 1.93
CA ARG A 18 -14.38 22.46 2.18
C ARG A 18 -14.23 20.94 2.11
N GLY A 19 -13.01 20.43 1.91
CA GLY A 19 -12.71 19.00 1.80
C GLY A 19 -12.95 18.41 0.41
N ALA A 20 -13.17 19.23 -0.62
CA ALA A 20 -13.32 18.73 -1.98
C ALA A 20 -11.96 18.40 -2.61
N PHE A 21 -11.85 17.25 -3.26
CA PHE A 21 -10.64 16.82 -3.95
C PHE A 21 -10.18 17.84 -5.02
N LEU A 22 -8.90 18.22 -4.96
CA LEU A 22 -8.27 19.12 -5.92
C LEU A 22 -7.48 18.34 -6.97
N LYS A 23 -8.14 18.01 -8.08
CA LYS A 23 -7.56 17.24 -9.19
C LYS A 23 -6.26 17.84 -9.72
N GLU A 24 -6.24 19.11 -10.09
CA GLU A 24 -5.07 19.78 -10.67
C GLU A 24 -3.87 19.78 -9.72
N ALA A 25 -4.13 19.97 -8.42
CA ALA A 25 -3.09 19.90 -7.40
C ALA A 25 -2.53 18.48 -7.26
N MET A 26 -3.38 17.45 -7.40
CA MET A 26 -2.93 16.05 -7.39
C MET A 26 -2.07 15.70 -8.61
N GLU A 27 -2.42 16.23 -9.78
CA GLU A 27 -1.61 16.09 -11.00
C GLU A 27 -0.23 16.74 -10.81
N GLN A 28 -0.19 17.98 -10.31
CA GLN A 28 1.05 18.70 -10.01
C GLN A 28 1.91 17.98 -8.97
N LEU A 29 1.30 17.49 -7.88
CA LEU A 29 2.00 16.72 -6.86
C LEU A 29 2.59 15.43 -7.46
N THR A 30 1.83 14.72 -8.27
CA THR A 30 2.29 13.48 -8.92
C THR A 30 3.50 13.74 -9.83
N GLU A 31 3.44 14.78 -10.67
CA GLU A 31 4.57 15.17 -11.53
C GLU A 31 5.79 15.58 -10.69
N ALA A 32 5.59 16.37 -9.64
CA ALA A 32 6.68 16.83 -8.78
C ALA A 32 7.39 15.68 -8.06
N LEU A 33 6.65 14.69 -7.55
CA LEU A 33 7.22 13.52 -6.88
C LEU A 33 8.03 12.65 -7.85
N ILE A 34 7.52 12.42 -9.06
CA ILE A 34 8.25 11.69 -10.10
C ILE A 34 9.53 12.44 -10.50
N ALA A 35 9.43 13.75 -10.74
CA ALA A 35 10.57 14.58 -11.13
C ALA A 35 11.66 14.66 -10.04
N ARG A 36 11.27 14.51 -8.78
CA ARG A 36 12.18 14.45 -7.62
C ARG A 36 12.75 13.05 -7.34
N GLY A 37 12.42 12.05 -8.15
CA GLY A 37 13.01 10.71 -8.06
C GLY A 37 12.25 9.73 -7.16
N ALA A 38 10.92 9.85 -7.01
CA ALA A 38 10.13 8.80 -6.37
C ALA A 38 10.32 7.47 -7.11
N ASP A 39 10.69 6.40 -6.41
CA ASP A 39 10.80 5.08 -7.03
C ASP A 39 9.42 4.48 -7.33
N CYS A 40 8.44 4.73 -6.44
CA CYS A 40 7.06 4.25 -6.57
C CYS A 40 6.08 5.27 -5.94
N LEU A 41 4.80 5.19 -6.34
CA LEU A 41 3.73 6.01 -5.76
C LEU A 41 2.65 5.15 -5.09
N TYR A 42 2.19 5.58 -3.93
CA TYR A 42 1.17 4.90 -3.13
C TYR A 42 0.08 5.87 -2.65
N PRO A 43 -0.93 6.20 -3.48
CA PRO A 43 -2.04 7.06 -3.09
C PRO A 43 -3.11 6.32 -2.28
N CYS A 44 -4.05 7.10 -1.74
CA CYS A 44 -5.24 6.62 -1.03
C CYS A 44 -4.96 5.78 0.23
N GLY A 45 -3.74 5.77 0.76
CA GLY A 45 -3.39 5.12 2.02
C GLY A 45 -3.73 5.99 3.24
N THR A 46 -3.22 5.60 4.42
CA THR A 46 -3.41 6.37 5.66
C THR A 46 -2.97 7.83 5.54
N THR A 47 -1.81 8.09 4.92
CA THR A 47 -1.31 9.46 4.64
C THR A 47 -2.20 10.26 3.69
N GLY A 48 -2.95 9.57 2.82
CA GLY A 48 -3.92 10.17 1.91
C GLY A 48 -5.33 10.27 2.50
N GLU A 49 -5.47 10.08 3.82
CA GLU A 49 -6.75 10.18 4.56
C GLU A 49 -7.83 9.19 4.08
N MET A 50 -7.43 7.94 3.76
CA MET A 50 -8.34 6.91 3.21
C MET A 50 -9.70 6.76 3.90
N SER A 51 -9.75 6.93 5.23
CA SER A 51 -10.95 6.77 6.06
C SER A 51 -11.93 7.95 5.96
N ARG A 52 -11.51 9.06 5.35
CA ARG A 52 -12.33 10.26 5.14
C ARG A 52 -12.80 10.40 3.69
N LEU A 53 -12.39 9.49 2.82
CA LEU A 53 -12.72 9.49 1.40
C LEU A 53 -13.82 8.47 1.12
N ASN A 54 -14.83 8.87 0.37
CA ASN A 54 -15.80 7.91 -0.16
C ASN A 54 -15.22 7.14 -1.37
N PHE A 55 -15.90 6.08 -1.80
CA PHE A 55 -15.46 5.23 -2.92
C PHE A 55 -15.24 6.00 -4.22
N LYS A 56 -16.11 6.98 -4.52
CA LYS A 56 -15.99 7.79 -5.74
C LYS A 56 -14.72 8.62 -5.72
N GLU A 57 -14.41 9.27 -4.59
CA GLU A 57 -13.20 10.06 -4.40
C GLU A 57 -11.95 9.17 -4.51
N ARG A 58 -11.92 8.02 -3.83
CA ARG A 58 -10.78 7.07 -3.91
C ARG A 58 -10.52 6.62 -5.35
N LYS A 59 -11.58 6.33 -6.11
CA LYS A 59 -11.48 5.96 -7.53
C LYS A 59 -10.99 7.12 -8.39
N GLU A 60 -11.50 8.33 -8.16
CA GLU A 60 -11.07 9.53 -8.89
C GLU A 60 -9.59 9.84 -8.64
N ILE A 61 -9.16 9.86 -7.38
CA ILE A 61 -7.77 10.09 -6.98
C ILE A 61 -6.86 9.05 -7.63
N ALA A 62 -7.20 7.75 -7.50
CA ALA A 62 -6.41 6.67 -8.10
C ALA A 62 -6.27 6.84 -9.62
N SER A 63 -7.37 7.18 -10.30
CA SER A 63 -7.40 7.43 -11.75
C SER A 63 -6.49 8.59 -12.15
N VAL A 64 -6.52 9.69 -11.40
CA VAL A 64 -5.66 10.87 -11.64
C VAL A 64 -4.20 10.52 -11.48
N VAL A 65 -3.81 9.82 -10.40
CA VAL A 65 -2.41 9.44 -10.16
C VAL A 65 -1.89 8.50 -11.23
N VAL A 66 -2.64 7.44 -11.56
CA VAL A 66 -2.20 6.46 -12.56
C VAL A 66 -2.06 7.10 -13.94
N LYS A 67 -3.03 7.92 -14.35
CA LYS A 67 -2.99 8.63 -15.64
C LYS A 67 -1.85 9.64 -15.70
N THR A 68 -1.60 10.37 -14.61
CA THR A 68 -0.51 11.35 -14.54
C THR A 68 0.84 10.66 -14.53
N ALA A 69 1.01 9.57 -13.79
CA ALA A 69 2.28 8.83 -13.72
C ALA A 69 2.73 8.31 -15.09
N LYS A 70 1.81 7.98 -16.01
CA LYS A 70 2.09 7.52 -17.38
C LYS A 70 3.12 6.39 -17.41
N LYS A 71 3.04 5.46 -16.44
CA LYS A 71 3.96 4.31 -16.27
C LYS A 71 5.44 4.68 -16.08
N ARG A 72 5.78 5.94 -15.79
CA ARG A 72 7.17 6.35 -15.49
C ARG A 72 7.71 5.72 -14.21
N VAL A 73 6.84 5.47 -13.24
CA VAL A 73 7.12 4.76 -11.99
C VAL A 73 5.95 3.82 -11.67
N PRO A 74 6.17 2.72 -10.92
CA PRO A 74 5.08 1.88 -10.45
C PRO A 74 4.11 2.64 -9.55
N VAL A 75 2.81 2.42 -9.77
CA VAL A 75 1.74 2.97 -8.93
C VAL A 75 0.95 1.85 -8.27
N TYR A 76 0.99 1.81 -6.93
CA TYR A 76 0.22 0.88 -6.12
C TYR A 76 -0.92 1.60 -5.42
N ILE A 77 -2.16 1.20 -5.69
CA ILE A 77 -3.33 1.85 -5.10
C ILE A 77 -3.66 1.19 -3.77
N HIS A 78 -3.83 1.97 -2.71
CA HIS A 78 -4.41 1.42 -1.49
C HIS A 78 -5.90 1.10 -1.67
N ALA A 79 -6.26 -0.17 -1.55
CA ALA A 79 -7.61 -0.68 -1.81
C ALA A 79 -8.33 -1.20 -0.57
N GLY A 80 -7.70 -1.19 0.61
CA GLY A 80 -8.34 -1.69 1.84
C GLY A 80 -9.61 -0.93 2.21
N ALA A 81 -10.62 -1.67 2.65
CA ALA A 81 -11.91 -1.20 3.13
C ALA A 81 -12.46 -2.20 4.18
N ASP A 82 -13.57 -1.88 4.82
CA ASP A 82 -14.09 -2.65 5.97
C ASP A 82 -14.67 -4.01 5.57
N THR A 83 -15.07 -4.18 4.31
CA THR A 83 -15.61 -5.45 3.80
C THR A 83 -14.78 -6.02 2.64
N PRO A 84 -14.78 -7.36 2.45
CA PRO A 84 -14.16 -7.97 1.26
C PRO A 84 -14.72 -7.41 -0.04
N LYS A 85 -16.06 -7.27 -0.14
CA LYS A 85 -16.74 -6.76 -1.33
C LYS A 85 -16.23 -5.38 -1.76
N GLU A 86 -16.14 -4.45 -0.81
CA GLU A 86 -15.66 -3.09 -1.06
C GLU A 86 -14.18 -3.05 -1.42
N THR A 87 -13.38 -3.87 -0.74
CA THR A 87 -11.95 -4.01 -1.00
C THR A 87 -11.70 -4.53 -2.41
N ILE A 88 -12.43 -5.58 -2.80
CA ILE A 88 -12.40 -6.18 -4.14
C ILE A 88 -12.83 -5.15 -5.20
N GLU A 89 -13.90 -4.39 -4.95
CA GLU A 89 -14.36 -3.34 -5.88
C GLU A 89 -13.26 -2.30 -6.15
N LEU A 90 -12.60 -1.81 -5.10
CA LEU A 90 -11.51 -0.85 -5.24
C LEU A 90 -10.29 -1.46 -5.93
N ALA A 91 -9.94 -2.71 -5.60
CA ALA A 91 -8.78 -3.37 -6.15
C ALA A 91 -8.95 -3.72 -7.65
N LEU A 92 -10.14 -4.18 -8.04
CA LEU A 92 -10.49 -4.39 -9.45
C LEU A 92 -10.52 -3.07 -10.23
N TYR A 93 -11.02 -2.00 -9.63
CA TYR A 93 -10.96 -0.68 -10.25
C TYR A 93 -9.51 -0.21 -10.45
N ALA A 94 -8.63 -0.38 -9.46
CA ALA A 94 -7.22 -0.05 -9.58
C ALA A 94 -6.57 -0.80 -10.77
N ARG A 95 -6.87 -2.10 -10.90
CA ARG A 95 -6.44 -2.91 -12.05
C ARG A 95 -6.99 -2.38 -13.39
N GLN A 96 -8.26 -1.99 -13.42
CA GLN A 96 -8.95 -1.49 -14.62
C GLN A 96 -8.29 -0.20 -15.15
N ILE A 97 -7.91 0.72 -14.27
CA ILE A 97 -7.28 1.99 -14.66
C ILE A 97 -5.78 1.85 -14.97
N GLY A 98 -5.21 0.67 -14.78
CA GLY A 98 -3.81 0.38 -15.10
C GLY A 98 -2.84 0.65 -13.95
N ALA A 99 -3.25 0.54 -12.68
CA ALA A 99 -2.31 0.44 -11.57
C ALA A 99 -1.36 -0.76 -11.76
N ASP A 100 -0.19 -0.72 -11.13
CA ASP A 100 0.78 -1.83 -11.17
C ASP A 100 0.54 -2.85 -10.04
N GLY A 101 -0.25 -2.49 -9.02
CA GLY A 101 -0.69 -3.37 -7.94
C GLY A 101 -1.58 -2.66 -6.93
N VAL A 102 -1.91 -3.36 -5.85
CA VAL A 102 -2.67 -2.81 -4.73
C VAL A 102 -2.02 -3.10 -3.38
N GLY A 103 -2.27 -2.23 -2.41
CA GLY A 103 -1.98 -2.52 -1.01
C GLY A 103 -3.25 -2.55 -0.18
N VAL A 104 -3.41 -3.53 0.70
CA VAL A 104 -4.65 -3.79 1.44
C VAL A 104 -4.34 -3.85 2.93
N VAL A 105 -4.95 -2.93 3.69
CA VAL A 105 -4.93 -2.92 5.17
C VAL A 105 -6.05 -3.84 5.63
N PRO A 106 -5.93 -4.54 6.78
CA PRO A 106 -7.09 -5.25 7.30
C PRO A 106 -8.22 -4.26 7.62
N PRO A 107 -9.48 -4.72 7.60
CA PRO A 107 -10.63 -3.95 8.09
C PRO A 107 -10.29 -3.24 9.40
N VAL A 108 -10.74 -2.00 9.51
CA VAL A 108 -10.49 -1.18 10.69
C VAL A 108 -11.65 -1.33 11.67
N PHE A 109 -11.44 -0.91 12.92
CA PHE A 109 -12.45 -0.87 13.99
C PHE A 109 -12.83 -2.23 14.60
N LEU A 110 -13.29 -3.20 13.81
CA LEU A 110 -13.66 -4.51 14.34
C LEU A 110 -12.44 -5.43 14.42
N HIS A 111 -12.22 -6.01 15.59
CA HIS A 111 -11.18 -7.01 15.78
C HIS A 111 -11.52 -8.29 15.02
N MET A 112 -10.51 -8.82 14.34
CA MET A 112 -10.58 -10.06 13.58
C MET A 112 -9.66 -11.10 14.23
N SER A 113 -10.12 -12.34 14.28
CA SER A 113 -9.25 -13.47 14.59
C SER A 113 -8.24 -13.71 13.45
N SER A 114 -7.15 -14.42 13.75
CA SER A 114 -6.18 -14.86 12.72
C SER A 114 -6.86 -15.55 11.53
N ARG A 115 -7.85 -16.41 11.79
CA ARG A 115 -8.58 -17.13 10.72
C ARG A 115 -9.40 -16.19 9.84
N GLU A 116 -10.08 -15.21 10.44
CA GLU A 116 -10.86 -14.22 9.69
C GLU A 116 -9.96 -13.33 8.84
N MET A 117 -8.81 -12.91 9.37
CA MET A 117 -7.82 -12.13 8.60
C MET A 117 -7.30 -12.93 7.40
N GLN A 118 -6.90 -14.19 7.62
CA GLN A 118 -6.44 -15.07 6.55
C GLN A 118 -7.51 -15.21 5.46
N ASN A 119 -8.75 -15.53 5.84
CA ASN A 119 -9.86 -15.66 4.89
C ASN A 119 -10.12 -14.37 4.11
N TYR A 120 -10.11 -13.22 4.78
CA TYR A 120 -10.29 -11.92 4.14
C TYR A 120 -9.25 -11.68 3.04
N TYR A 121 -7.96 -11.89 3.33
CA TYR A 121 -6.91 -11.68 2.34
C TYR A 121 -6.96 -12.70 1.20
N LEU A 122 -7.29 -13.97 1.48
CA LEU A 122 -7.45 -14.99 0.45
C LEU A 122 -8.64 -14.70 -0.46
N GLU A 123 -9.76 -14.22 0.09
CA GLU A 123 -10.93 -13.80 -0.70
C GLU A 123 -10.59 -12.62 -1.61
N VAL A 124 -9.92 -11.60 -1.08
CA VAL A 124 -9.49 -10.44 -1.86
C VAL A 124 -8.48 -10.84 -2.94
N ALA A 125 -7.47 -11.63 -2.58
CA ALA A 125 -6.43 -12.08 -3.49
C ALA A 125 -6.99 -12.95 -4.63
N GLY A 126 -7.90 -13.87 -4.31
CA GLY A 126 -8.54 -14.77 -5.28
C GLY A 126 -9.52 -14.08 -6.24
N ALA A 127 -10.01 -12.89 -5.91
CA ALA A 127 -10.84 -12.10 -6.80
C ALA A 127 -10.03 -11.30 -7.85
N LEU A 128 -8.71 -11.17 -7.67
CA LEU A 128 -7.86 -10.40 -8.58
C LEU A 128 -7.41 -11.26 -9.77
N PRO A 129 -7.23 -10.66 -10.96
CA PRO A 129 -6.66 -11.36 -12.10
C PRO A 129 -5.27 -11.90 -11.78
N GLU A 130 -4.93 -13.03 -12.40
CA GLU A 130 -3.62 -13.67 -12.28
C GLU A 130 -2.48 -12.67 -12.53
N GLY A 131 -1.48 -12.71 -11.64
CA GLY A 131 -0.29 -11.86 -11.73
C GLY A 131 -0.49 -10.39 -11.35
N PHE A 132 -1.69 -9.94 -10.94
CA PHE A 132 -1.88 -8.60 -10.39
C PHE A 132 -1.49 -8.55 -8.90
N PRO A 133 -0.38 -7.88 -8.54
CA PRO A 133 0.22 -8.04 -7.22
C PRO A 133 -0.57 -7.34 -6.13
N LEU A 134 -0.76 -8.05 -5.02
CA LEU A 134 -1.32 -7.56 -3.77
C LEU A 134 -0.22 -7.47 -2.70
N TYR A 135 -0.11 -6.33 -2.03
CA TYR A 135 0.65 -6.16 -0.81
C TYR A 135 -0.29 -6.19 0.39
N LEU A 136 0.03 -7.03 1.38
CA LEU A 136 -0.56 -6.92 2.70
C LEU A 136 -0.12 -5.59 3.33
N TYR A 137 -0.94 -4.99 4.17
CA TYR A 137 -0.56 -3.80 4.92
C TYR A 137 -0.88 -4.01 6.40
N ASN A 138 0.15 -4.18 7.22
CA ASN A 138 0.00 -4.28 8.66
C ASN A 138 0.36 -2.95 9.36
N ILE A 139 -0.58 -2.39 10.11
CA ILE A 139 -0.45 -1.15 10.90
C ILE A 139 -1.29 -1.27 12.19
N PRO A 140 -0.90 -2.17 13.11
CA PRO A 140 -1.76 -2.60 14.21
C PRO A 140 -2.23 -1.45 15.12
N GLN A 141 -1.41 -0.42 15.30
CA GLN A 141 -1.74 0.77 16.08
C GLN A 141 -2.84 1.65 15.45
N CYS A 142 -3.13 1.48 14.16
CA CYS A 142 -4.21 2.19 13.46
C CYS A 142 -5.38 1.27 13.09
N SER A 143 -5.12 0.02 12.69
CA SER A 143 -6.17 -0.92 12.31
C SER A 143 -6.84 -1.60 13.50
N GLY A 144 -6.12 -1.77 14.63
CA GLY A 144 -6.53 -2.63 15.73
C GLY A 144 -6.38 -4.13 15.45
N ASN A 145 -5.89 -4.50 14.26
CA ASN A 145 -5.69 -5.86 13.79
C ASN A 145 -4.22 -6.07 13.44
N ASP A 146 -3.57 -7.08 14.03
CA ASP A 146 -2.15 -7.39 13.83
C ASP A 146 -1.97 -8.68 13.03
N LEU A 147 -1.41 -8.56 11.81
CA LEU A 147 -1.02 -9.71 11.01
C LEU A 147 0.26 -10.34 11.58
N LEU A 148 0.15 -11.50 12.21
CA LEU A 148 1.32 -12.23 12.71
C LEU A 148 2.08 -12.91 11.57
N TYR A 149 3.36 -13.25 11.79
CA TYR A 149 4.17 -14.00 10.82
C TYR A 149 3.45 -15.24 10.27
N LYS A 150 2.86 -16.05 11.16
CA LYS A 150 2.09 -17.25 10.79
C LYS A 150 0.92 -16.94 9.86
N ASP A 151 0.25 -15.79 10.06
CA ASP A 151 -0.91 -15.40 9.27
C ASP A 151 -0.47 -14.98 7.87
N VAL A 152 0.59 -14.17 7.79
CA VAL A 152 1.22 -13.75 6.53
C VAL A 152 1.75 -14.95 5.75
N LYS A 153 2.42 -15.91 6.42
CA LYS A 153 2.94 -17.13 5.80
C LYS A 153 1.82 -17.96 5.18
N THR A 154 0.75 -18.24 5.93
CA THR A 154 -0.41 -18.97 5.40
C THR A 154 -1.03 -18.26 4.21
N ILE A 155 -1.20 -16.93 4.27
CA ILE A 155 -1.76 -16.16 3.14
C ILE A 155 -0.85 -16.29 1.91
N TYR A 156 0.45 -16.10 2.07
CA TYR A 156 1.43 -16.19 0.98
C TYR A 156 1.46 -17.58 0.31
N GLU A 157 1.41 -18.65 1.10
CA GLU A 157 1.41 -20.03 0.58
C GLU A 157 0.12 -20.40 -0.18
N ASN A 158 -0.98 -19.68 0.04
CA ASN A 158 -2.28 -19.97 -0.56
C ASN A 158 -2.74 -18.90 -1.58
N ALA A 159 -1.91 -17.90 -1.88
CA ALA A 159 -2.22 -16.86 -2.86
C ALA A 159 -0.96 -16.36 -3.59
N GLU A 160 -0.75 -16.85 -4.82
CA GLU A 160 0.45 -16.58 -5.63
C GLU A 160 0.66 -15.10 -6.00
N ASN A 161 -0.40 -14.31 -6.01
CA ASN A 161 -0.34 -12.87 -6.30
C ASN A 161 -0.03 -12.01 -5.07
N VAL A 162 0.11 -12.59 -3.88
CA VAL A 162 0.56 -11.87 -2.68
C VAL A 162 2.06 -11.65 -2.79
N ALA A 163 2.44 -10.43 -3.19
CA ALA A 163 3.81 -10.08 -3.54
C ALA A 163 4.66 -9.62 -2.34
N GLY A 164 4.03 -9.27 -1.21
CA GLY A 164 4.75 -8.70 -0.08
C GLY A 164 3.86 -8.11 1.01
N ILE A 165 4.51 -7.43 1.95
CA ILE A 165 3.88 -6.67 3.04
C ILE A 165 4.48 -5.27 3.16
N LYS A 166 3.61 -4.28 3.34
CA LYS A 166 3.95 -2.99 3.95
C LYS A 166 3.72 -3.11 5.45
N TYR A 167 4.77 -2.93 6.26
CA TYR A 167 4.65 -2.95 7.71
C TYR A 167 4.88 -1.56 8.31
N SER A 168 3.96 -1.06 9.12
CA SER A 168 4.04 0.29 9.71
C SER A 168 4.00 0.23 11.23
N TYR A 169 4.90 -0.50 11.87
CA TYR A 169 5.07 -0.46 13.33
C TYR A 169 6.54 -0.68 13.70
N LEU A 170 7.02 -0.03 14.75
CA LEU A 170 8.44 -0.06 15.11
C LEU A 170 8.79 -1.36 15.87
N ASP A 171 8.78 -2.48 15.14
CA ASP A 171 9.18 -3.80 15.63
C ASP A 171 10.09 -4.48 14.61
N LEU A 172 11.40 -4.44 14.87
CA LEU A 172 12.40 -5.04 13.99
C LEU A 172 12.41 -6.56 14.07
N ASN A 173 11.95 -7.16 15.19
CA ASN A 173 11.83 -8.61 15.28
C ASN A 173 10.74 -9.11 14.33
N ARG A 174 9.56 -8.46 14.33
CA ARG A 174 8.51 -8.79 13.35
C ARG A 174 8.96 -8.56 11.91
N THR A 175 9.78 -7.54 11.66
CA THR A 175 10.37 -7.32 10.33
C THR A 175 11.26 -8.49 9.91
N LEU A 176 12.14 -8.97 10.79
CA LEU A 176 12.96 -10.16 10.55
C LEU A 176 12.10 -11.40 10.29
N GLU A 177 11.01 -11.59 11.03
CA GLU A 177 10.07 -12.69 10.78
C GLU A 177 9.46 -12.59 9.37
N TYR A 178 8.99 -11.40 8.94
CA TYR A 178 8.43 -11.25 7.59
C TYR A 178 9.43 -11.52 6.47
N LEU A 179 10.72 -11.20 6.68
CA LEU A 179 11.77 -11.51 5.72
C LEU A 179 12.00 -13.03 5.55
N GLN A 180 11.50 -13.85 6.48
CA GLN A 180 11.55 -15.32 6.39
C GLN A 180 10.29 -15.93 5.75
N VAL A 181 9.30 -15.12 5.33
CA VAL A 181 8.04 -15.62 4.76
C VAL A 181 8.28 -16.38 3.45
N GLY A 182 9.19 -15.91 2.60
CA GLY A 182 9.56 -16.58 1.36
C GLY A 182 10.62 -15.79 0.60
N GLU A 183 11.41 -16.47 -0.24
CA GLU A 183 12.52 -15.84 -0.98
C GLU A 183 12.05 -14.68 -1.86
N ASP A 184 10.84 -14.78 -2.42
CA ASP A 184 10.26 -13.77 -3.29
C ASP A 184 9.33 -12.78 -2.57
N PHE A 185 9.16 -12.91 -1.26
CA PHE A 185 8.25 -12.07 -0.50
C PHE A 185 8.89 -10.71 -0.17
N SER A 186 8.30 -9.63 -0.67
CA SER A 186 8.84 -8.27 -0.49
C SER A 186 8.39 -7.66 0.83
N VAL A 187 9.34 -7.17 1.63
CA VAL A 187 9.04 -6.42 2.86
C VAL A 187 9.41 -4.96 2.66
N LEU A 188 8.41 -4.08 2.75
CA LEU A 188 8.63 -2.63 2.87
C LEU A 188 8.10 -2.16 4.21
N HIS A 189 8.73 -1.10 4.73
CA HIS A 189 8.33 -0.54 6.01
C HIS A 189 7.80 0.88 5.85
N GLY A 190 6.83 1.29 6.66
CA GLY A 190 6.32 2.67 6.71
C GLY A 190 6.79 3.46 7.93
N CYS A 191 7.95 3.12 8.51
CA CYS A 191 8.52 3.83 9.65
C CYS A 191 9.83 4.49 9.24
N ASP A 192 9.73 5.76 8.85
CA ASP A 192 10.86 6.53 8.31
C ASP A 192 12.05 6.63 9.30
N LYS A 193 11.79 6.57 10.61
CA LYS A 193 12.80 6.70 11.67
C LYS A 193 13.89 5.62 11.63
N VAL A 194 13.60 4.46 11.06
CA VAL A 194 14.52 3.31 11.02
C VAL A 194 14.89 2.90 9.60
N PHE A 195 14.70 3.78 8.62
CA PHE A 195 14.90 3.46 7.20
C PHE A 195 16.28 2.84 6.91
N ALA A 196 17.37 3.44 7.43
CA ALA A 196 18.71 2.91 7.24
C ALA A 196 18.87 1.48 7.78
N SER A 197 18.33 1.19 8.97
CA SER A 197 18.36 -0.15 9.55
C SER A 197 17.56 -1.15 8.71
N LEU A 198 16.42 -0.75 8.16
CA LEU A 198 15.58 -1.61 7.33
C LEU A 198 16.27 -2.04 6.04
N LEU A 199 17.05 -1.13 5.42
CA LEU A 199 17.87 -1.48 4.25
C LEU A 199 18.94 -2.52 4.61
N VAL A 200 19.60 -2.38 5.77
CA VAL A 200 20.58 -3.37 6.26
C VAL A 200 19.95 -4.73 6.53
N LEU A 201 18.70 -4.77 7.01
CA LEU A 201 17.96 -6.01 7.23
C LEU A 201 17.54 -6.71 5.93
N GLY A 202 17.60 -6.03 4.78
CA GLY A 202 17.20 -6.59 3.48
C GLY A 202 15.76 -6.24 3.06
N CYS A 203 15.12 -5.26 3.69
CA CYS A 203 13.84 -4.74 3.21
C CYS A 203 14.01 -4.12 1.81
N GLY A 204 13.02 -4.30 0.93
CA GLY A 204 13.04 -3.78 -0.44
C GLY A 204 12.91 -2.26 -0.54
N GLY A 205 12.60 -1.58 0.55
CA GLY A 205 12.46 -0.13 0.61
C GLY A 205 11.58 0.36 1.75
N THR A 206 11.09 1.59 1.61
CA THR A 206 10.15 2.25 2.52
C THR A 206 8.90 2.70 1.78
N VAL A 207 7.76 2.67 2.46
CA VAL A 207 6.54 3.37 2.05
C VAL A 207 6.39 4.60 2.96
N SER A 208 6.98 5.71 2.52
CA SER A 208 7.29 6.89 3.33
C SER A 208 6.24 7.98 3.18
N GLY A 209 5.77 8.52 4.31
CA GLY A 209 5.00 9.76 4.33
C GLY A 209 5.89 11.01 4.30
N VAL A 210 7.07 10.93 4.92
CA VAL A 210 8.05 12.05 4.98
C VAL A 210 8.59 12.38 3.59
N ALA A 211 8.77 11.37 2.75
CA ALA A 211 9.23 11.50 1.37
C ALA A 211 8.28 12.35 0.50
N GLY A 212 7.01 12.52 0.87
CA GLY A 212 6.11 13.45 0.17
C GLY A 212 6.58 14.91 0.20
N LEU A 213 7.39 15.28 1.20
CA LEU A 213 7.92 16.63 1.39
C LEU A 213 9.44 16.71 1.13
N PHE A 214 10.20 15.72 1.59
CA PHE A 214 11.66 15.75 1.63
C PHE A 214 12.34 14.79 0.65
N LEU A 215 11.74 14.51 -0.50
CA LEU A 215 12.21 13.48 -1.47
C LEU A 215 13.61 13.72 -2.10
N ILE A 216 14.41 14.65 -1.61
CA ILE A 216 15.76 14.85 -2.17
C ILE A 216 16.65 13.73 -1.65
N CYS A 217 16.73 12.65 -2.42
CA CYS A 217 17.80 11.67 -2.32
C CYS A 217 19.09 12.31 -2.86
N PHE A 218 20.16 12.26 -2.08
CA PHE A 218 21.50 12.70 -2.47
C PHE A 218 22.07 11.86 -3.62
#